data_AF-G4QFH1-F1
#
_entry.id   AF-G4QFH1-F1
#
_cell.length_a   1.000
_cell.length_b   1.000
_cell.length_c   1.000
_cell.angle_alpha   90.00
_cell.angle_beta   90.00
_cell.angle_gamma   90.00
#
_symmetry.space_group_name_H-M   'P 1'
#
loop_
_entity.id
_entity.type
_entity.pdbx_description
1 polymer ?
#
loop_
_entity_poly.entity_id
_entity_poly.type
_entity_poly.pdbx_seq_one_letter_code
_entity_poly.pdbx_strand_id
1 'polypeptide(L)'
;MSGTKFESESIFIKAASTHNGLTSILIGSGLILLGALACISLPKLFFLPGVFVISGGIVGLIIGWFKLKEPKHSLELTREHIIYYHRRGKWRISWENIQRVDVPRITKGIEQVELEMIGFRLRDADVFLDEISPRLITYLLMEQRPLTMQNRDANCTSGQCYGSDMIEDDKFVRASGEGIKGISAMFGNRMNKLRNQLGYDVFISSNEIDREAMQFIALIKDCQAAAAKAKA
;
A
#
# COMPACT_ATOMS: atom_id res chain seq x y z
N MET A 1 29.23 27.77 0.45
CA MET A 1 29.25 26.43 -0.16
C MET A 1 27.85 26.14 -0.68
N SER A 2 27.73 26.19 -2.01
CA SER A 2 26.47 26.09 -2.76
C SER A 2 26.00 24.64 -2.73
N GLY A 3 24.94 24.36 -1.97
CA GLY A 3 24.24 23.09 -1.97
C GLY A 3 23.47 22.95 -3.28
N THR A 4 24.08 22.22 -4.19
CA THR A 4 23.57 21.71 -5.46
C THR A 4 22.06 21.41 -5.48
N LYS A 5 21.33 22.27 -6.19
CA LYS A 5 20.10 21.89 -6.90
C LYS A 5 20.45 20.82 -7.94
N PHE A 6 20.39 19.55 -7.56
CA PHE A 6 19.98 18.52 -8.50
C PHE A 6 18.49 18.33 -8.28
N GLU A 7 17.66 19.03 -9.06
CA GLU A 7 16.32 18.55 -9.32
C GLU A 7 16.50 17.20 -10.02
N SER A 8 16.56 16.12 -9.23
CA SER A 8 16.42 14.78 -9.78
C SER A 8 15.05 14.78 -10.43
N GLU A 9 15.02 14.68 -11.75
CA GLU A 9 13.81 14.55 -12.54
C GLU A 9 13.12 13.25 -12.10
N SER A 10 12.27 13.37 -11.08
CA SER A 10 11.52 12.28 -10.48
C SER A 10 10.05 12.43 -10.81
N ILE A 11 9.44 11.31 -11.20
CA ILE A 11 8.02 11.25 -11.53
C ILE A 11 7.29 10.92 -10.24
N PHE A 12 6.48 11.86 -9.76
CA PHE A 12 5.65 11.65 -8.58
C PHE A 12 4.26 11.17 -8.99
N ILE A 13 3.81 10.07 -8.39
CA ILE A 13 2.49 9.48 -8.60
C ILE A 13 1.67 9.69 -7.33
N LYS A 14 0.42 10.11 -7.51
CA LYS A 14 -0.53 10.31 -6.41
C LYS A 14 -1.41 9.07 -6.26
N ALA A 15 -1.83 8.77 -5.03
CA ALA A 15 -2.87 7.78 -4.83
C ALA A 15 -4.21 8.32 -5.34
N ALA A 16 -4.99 7.49 -6.03
CA ALA A 16 -6.30 7.84 -6.56
C ALA A 16 -7.28 8.36 -5.49
N SER A 17 -7.12 7.93 -4.23
CA SER A 17 -8.00 8.29 -3.10
C SER A 17 -7.74 9.68 -2.49
N THR A 18 -6.66 10.38 -2.87
CA THR A 18 -6.21 11.61 -2.20
C THR A 18 -6.89 12.88 -2.69
N HIS A 19 -8.22 12.87 -2.76
CA HIS A 19 -9.01 14.06 -3.04
C HIS A 19 -9.77 14.55 -1.80
N ASN A 20 -9.77 15.87 -1.60
CA ASN A 20 -10.77 16.61 -0.82
C ASN A 20 -10.69 16.48 0.72
N GLY A 21 -9.52 16.21 1.29
CA GLY A 21 -9.34 16.20 2.76
C GLY A 21 -9.67 17.55 3.42
N LEU A 22 -9.15 18.64 2.85
CA LEU A 22 -9.39 20.00 3.36
C LEU A 22 -10.87 20.41 3.23
N THR A 23 -11.52 20.09 2.12
CA THR A 23 -12.94 20.40 1.93
C THR A 23 -13.83 19.61 2.87
N SER A 24 -13.46 18.35 3.19
CA SER A 24 -14.18 17.54 4.20
C SER A 24 -14.10 18.18 5.60
N ILE A 25 -12.95 18.76 5.96
CA ILE A 25 -12.80 19.49 7.22
C ILE A 25 -13.63 20.76 7.22
N LEU A 26 -13.58 21.56 6.14
CA LEU A 26 -14.35 22.79 6.02
C LEU A 26 -15.86 22.53 6.12
N ILE A 27 -16.35 21.50 5.43
CA ILE A 27 -17.75 21.07 5.50
C ILE A 27 -18.09 20.60 6.93
N GLY A 28 -17.23 19.78 7.54
CA GLY A 28 -17.42 19.29 8.91
C GLY A 28 -17.51 20.43 9.94
N SER A 29 -16.57 21.37 9.89
CA SER A 29 -16.59 22.58 10.73
C SER A 29 -17.83 23.43 10.48
N GLY A 30 -18.23 23.62 9.22
CA GLY A 30 -19.43 24.37 8.84
C GLY A 30 -20.71 23.74 9.40
N LEU A 31 -20.85 22.41 9.31
CA LEU A 31 -21.99 21.68 9.87
C LEU A 31 -22.06 21.77 11.39
N ILE A 32 -20.92 21.69 12.10
CA ILE A 32 -20.89 21.85 13.55
C ILE A 32 -21.35 23.26 13.95
N LEU A 33 -20.83 24.30 13.28
CA LEU A 33 -21.22 25.68 13.55
C LEU A 33 -22.71 25.91 13.26
N LEU A 34 -23.20 25.41 12.13
CA LEU A 34 -24.59 25.54 11.73
C LEU A 34 -25.53 24.79 12.69
N GLY A 35 -25.17 23.56 13.08
CA GLY A 35 -25.95 22.78 14.04
C GLY A 35 -25.95 23.40 15.43
N ALA A 36 -24.82 23.96 15.89
CA ALA A 36 -24.74 24.68 17.16
C ALA A 36 -25.60 25.96 17.15
N LEU A 37 -25.54 26.74 16.06
CA LEU A 37 -26.37 27.93 15.89
C LEU A 37 -27.87 27.58 15.87
N ALA A 38 -28.25 26.51 15.16
CA ALA A 38 -29.61 26.01 15.13
C ALA A 38 -30.12 25.65 16.54
N CYS A 39 -29.31 24.96 17.36
CA CYS A 39 -29.68 24.61 18.73
C CYS A 39 -29.85 25.82 19.67
N ILE A 40 -29.13 26.92 19.42
CA ILE A 40 -29.19 28.14 20.25
C ILE A 40 -30.33 29.06 19.81
N SER A 41 -30.53 29.23 18.50
CA SER A 41 -31.42 30.25 17.94
C SER A 41 -32.82 29.75 17.59
N LEU A 42 -33.03 28.44 17.38
CA LEU A 42 -34.33 27.90 16.98
C LEU A 42 -35.15 27.34 18.16
N PRO A 43 -36.48 27.21 18.01
CA PRO A 43 -37.34 26.59 19.02
C PRO A 43 -36.94 25.14 19.35
N LYS A 44 -37.31 24.68 20.55
CA LYS A 44 -36.97 23.33 21.08
C LYS A 44 -37.28 22.16 20.14
N LEU A 45 -38.24 22.33 19.23
CA LEU A 45 -38.59 21.35 18.20
C LEU A 45 -37.40 20.99 17.29
N PHE A 46 -36.49 21.94 17.04
CA PHE A 46 -35.33 21.76 16.15
C PHE A 46 -34.05 21.30 16.88
N PHE A 47 -34.11 21.08 18.19
CA PHE A 47 -32.96 20.62 18.96
C PHE A 47 -32.44 19.26 18.47
N LEU A 48 -33.34 18.28 18.27
CA LEU A 48 -32.97 16.94 17.83
C LEU A 48 -32.36 16.95 16.41
N PRO A 49 -32.96 17.61 15.38
CA PRO A 49 -32.29 17.81 14.09
C PRO A 49 -30.92 18.48 14.20
N GLY A 50 -30.78 19.51 15.05
CA GLY A 50 -29.51 20.20 15.26
C GLY A 50 -28.41 19.27 15.79
N VAL A 51 -28.74 18.39 16.74
CA VAL A 51 -27.81 17.36 17.24
C VAL A 51 -27.34 16.42 16.13
N PHE A 52 -28.25 15.95 15.26
CA PHE A 52 -27.87 15.09 14.13
C PHE A 52 -26.92 15.80 13.14
N VAL A 53 -27.15 17.09 12.88
CA VAL A 53 -26.27 17.91 12.03
C VAL A 53 -24.87 18.03 12.64
N ILE A 54 -24.78 18.26 13.96
CA ILE A 54 -23.50 18.30 14.68
C ILE A 54 -22.79 16.95 14.58
N SER A 55 -23.50 15.83 14.81
CA SER A 55 -22.93 14.49 14.67
C SER A 55 -22.37 14.23 13.27
N GLY A 56 -23.11 14.63 12.22
CA GLY A 56 -22.63 14.54 10.83
C GLY A 56 -21.38 15.39 10.59
N GLY A 57 -21.31 16.59 11.19
CA GLY A 57 -20.13 17.45 11.14
C GLY A 57 -18.89 16.83 11.82
N ILE A 58 -19.06 16.17 12.98
CA ILE A 58 -17.98 15.43 13.66
C ILE A 58 -17.44 14.30 12.78
N VAL A 59 -18.33 13.51 12.16
CA VAL A 59 -17.92 12.45 11.21
C VAL A 59 -17.14 13.05 10.03
N GLY A 60 -17.60 14.17 9.48
CA GLY A 60 -16.89 14.91 8.42
C GLY A 60 -15.48 15.35 8.83
N LEU A 61 -15.31 15.85 10.07
CA LEU A 61 -14.00 16.20 10.62
C LEU A 61 -13.09 14.98 10.76
N ILE A 62 -13.61 13.86 11.25
CA ILE A 62 -12.84 12.62 11.40
C ILE A 62 -12.35 12.14 10.03
N ILE A 63 -13.24 12.07 9.02
CA ILE A 63 -12.88 11.69 7.65
C ILE A 63 -11.83 12.65 7.08
N GLY A 64 -12.03 13.96 7.24
CA GLY A 64 -11.10 14.97 6.78
C GLY A 64 -9.71 14.87 7.42
N TRP A 65 -9.65 14.61 8.72
CA TRP A 65 -8.41 14.38 9.47
C TRP A 65 -7.66 13.15 8.95
N PHE A 66 -8.35 12.04 8.70
CA PHE A 66 -7.75 10.84 8.12
C PHE A 66 -7.20 11.11 6.72
N LYS A 67 -7.94 11.85 5.88
CA LYS A 67 -7.49 12.25 4.55
C LYS A 67 -6.27 13.18 4.57
N LEU A 68 -6.15 14.09 5.55
CA LEU A 68 -4.97 14.96 5.67
C LEU A 68 -3.69 14.22 6.08
N LYS A 69 -3.81 13.10 6.78
CA LYS A 69 -2.67 12.28 7.18
C LYS A 69 -2.14 11.36 6.08
N GLU A 70 -2.84 11.27 4.95
CA GLU A 70 -2.35 10.51 3.80
C GLU A 70 -1.16 11.23 3.15
N PRO A 71 -0.12 10.47 2.74
CA PRO A 71 1.01 11.06 2.04
C PRO A 71 0.54 11.69 0.72
N LYS A 72 1.14 12.84 0.36
CA LYS A 72 0.78 13.58 -0.86
C LYS A 72 1.03 12.79 -2.15
N HIS A 73 1.98 11.86 -2.10
CA HIS A 73 2.38 10.98 -3.19
C HIS A 73 2.51 9.58 -2.63
N SER A 74 2.06 8.59 -3.41
CA SER A 74 2.17 7.17 -3.07
C SER A 74 3.45 6.58 -3.64
N LEU A 75 3.90 7.04 -4.80
CA LEU A 75 5.10 6.55 -5.46
C LEU A 75 5.95 7.70 -5.99
N GLU A 76 7.26 7.49 -5.98
CA GLU A 76 8.27 8.35 -6.60
C GLU A 76 9.15 7.47 -7.48
N LEU A 77 9.20 7.77 -8.78
CA LEU A 77 10.06 7.10 -9.73
C LEU A 77 11.28 8.00 -9.97
N THR A 78 12.45 7.49 -9.61
CA THR A 78 13.73 8.18 -9.87
C THR A 78 14.48 7.47 -11.01
N ARG A 79 15.66 7.97 -11.36
CA ARG A 79 16.50 7.32 -12.38
C ARG A 79 17.06 5.97 -11.96
N GLU A 80 17.14 5.67 -10.66
CA GLU A 80 17.80 4.46 -10.15
C GLU A 80 16.83 3.50 -9.44
N HIS A 81 15.72 4.02 -8.92
CA HIS A 81 14.84 3.29 -8.05
C HIS A 81 13.41 3.83 -8.05
N ILE A 82 12.48 2.98 -7.63
CA ILE A 82 11.11 3.31 -7.26
C ILE A 82 11.02 3.36 -5.73
N ILE A 83 10.40 4.41 -5.19
CA ILE A 83 10.06 4.53 -3.77
C ILE A 83 8.56 4.48 -3.63
N TYR A 84 8.09 3.70 -2.67
CA TYR A 84 6.69 3.73 -2.23
C TYR A 84 6.58 4.36 -0.86
N TYR A 85 5.66 5.32 -0.75
CA TYR A 85 5.37 6.07 0.45
C TYR A 85 4.01 5.65 1.02
N HIS A 86 4.04 5.20 2.27
CA HIS A 86 2.85 4.85 3.03
C HIS A 86 2.80 5.63 4.34
N ARG A 87 1.61 5.80 4.93
CA ARG A 87 1.45 6.48 6.23
C ARG A 87 2.22 5.82 7.39
N ARG A 88 2.58 4.53 7.22
CA ARG A 88 3.33 3.73 8.22
C ARG A 88 4.82 3.60 7.91
N GLY A 89 5.29 4.14 6.79
CA GLY A 89 6.69 4.02 6.40
C GLY A 89 6.88 4.02 4.88
N LYS A 90 8.01 3.52 4.42
CA LYS A 90 8.32 3.43 2.99
C LYS A 90 9.13 2.18 2.69
N TRP A 91 9.18 1.82 1.42
CA TRP A 91 10.18 0.91 0.88
C TRP A 91 10.75 1.50 -0.40
N ARG A 92 11.94 1.01 -0.79
CA ARG A 92 12.63 1.36 -2.03
C ARG A 92 13.01 0.07 -2.78
N ILE A 93 12.88 0.08 -4.10
CA ILE A 93 13.37 -1.00 -4.96
C ILE A 93 14.19 -0.38 -6.09
N SER A 94 15.41 -0.85 -6.30
CA SER A 94 16.23 -0.46 -7.45
C SER A 94 15.69 -1.06 -8.75
N TRP A 95 15.81 -0.34 -9.87
CA TRP A 95 15.31 -0.82 -11.17
C TRP A 95 15.92 -2.15 -11.59
N GLU A 96 17.17 -2.40 -11.22
CA GLU A 96 17.88 -3.65 -11.50
C GLU A 96 17.33 -4.84 -10.70
N ASN A 97 16.83 -4.61 -9.48
CA ASN A 97 16.28 -5.65 -8.64
C ASN A 97 14.86 -6.07 -9.07
N ILE A 98 14.17 -5.25 -9.85
CA ILE A 98 12.87 -5.62 -10.42
C ILE A 98 13.07 -6.65 -11.54
N GLN A 99 12.60 -7.87 -11.32
CA GLN A 99 12.57 -8.91 -12.34
C GLN A 99 11.35 -8.77 -13.25
N ARG A 100 10.17 -8.53 -12.66
CA ARG A 100 8.90 -8.41 -13.38
C ARG A 100 7.90 -7.60 -12.57
N VAL A 101 7.05 -6.84 -13.24
CA VAL A 101 5.88 -6.17 -12.66
C VAL A 101 4.65 -6.52 -13.48
N ASP A 102 3.57 -6.94 -12.81
CA ASP A 102 2.31 -7.28 -13.46
C ASP A 102 1.14 -7.26 -12.47
N VAL A 103 -0.09 -7.43 -12.98
CA VAL A 103 -1.29 -7.66 -12.17
C VAL A 103 -1.39 -9.16 -11.83
N PRO A 104 -1.35 -9.56 -10.55
CA PRO A 104 -1.51 -10.96 -10.16
C PRO A 104 -2.93 -11.46 -10.49
N ARG A 105 -3.02 -12.71 -10.95
CA ARG A 105 -4.28 -13.41 -11.25
C ARG A 105 -4.46 -14.59 -10.32
N ILE A 106 -5.69 -14.80 -9.87
CA ILE A 106 -6.05 -15.95 -9.04
C ILE A 106 -7.15 -16.77 -9.72
N THR A 107 -7.12 -18.08 -9.50
CA THR A 107 -8.16 -18.98 -10.00
C THR A 107 -9.27 -19.08 -8.96
N LYS A 108 -10.47 -18.60 -9.28
CA LYS A 108 -11.68 -18.81 -8.46
C LYS A 108 -12.60 -19.80 -9.17
N GLY A 109 -12.50 -21.07 -8.78
CA GLY A 109 -13.24 -22.15 -9.42
C GLY A 109 -12.73 -22.40 -10.84
N ILE A 110 -13.46 -21.92 -11.85
CA ILE A 110 -13.13 -22.06 -13.28
C ILE A 110 -12.65 -20.73 -13.88
N GLU A 111 -12.92 -19.60 -13.20
CA GLU A 111 -12.59 -18.27 -13.70
C GLU A 111 -11.24 -17.77 -13.16
N GLN A 112 -10.51 -17.04 -14.00
CA GLN A 112 -9.32 -16.29 -13.61
C GLN A 112 -9.74 -14.85 -13.28
N VAL A 113 -9.52 -14.43 -12.03
CA VAL A 113 -9.85 -13.09 -11.55
C VAL A 113 -8.56 -12.33 -11.29
N GLU A 114 -8.44 -11.14 -11.86
CA GLU A 114 -7.35 -10.21 -11.57
C GLU A 114 -7.52 -9.60 -10.18
N LEU A 115 -6.41 -9.50 -9.44
CA LEU A 115 -6.39 -8.83 -8.15
C LEU A 115 -6.30 -7.31 -8.35
N GLU A 116 -6.93 -6.55 -7.46
CA GLU A 116 -6.81 -5.07 -7.40
C GLU A 116 -5.47 -4.61 -6.80
N MET A 117 -4.38 -5.24 -7.26
CA MET A 117 -3.02 -5.03 -6.80
C MET A 117 -2.02 -5.20 -7.93
N ILE A 118 -0.86 -4.55 -7.79
CA ILE A 118 0.29 -4.72 -8.68
C ILE A 118 1.35 -5.50 -7.91
N GLY A 119 1.80 -6.61 -8.50
CA GLY A 119 2.85 -7.46 -7.96
C GLY A 119 4.21 -7.11 -8.55
N PHE A 120 5.21 -7.02 -7.68
CA PHE A 120 6.62 -6.89 -8.03
C PHE A 120 7.34 -8.19 -7.71
N ARG A 121 7.95 -8.80 -8.72
CA ARG A 121 8.85 -9.93 -8.56
C ARG A 121 10.28 -9.42 -8.51
N LEU A 122 11.01 -9.80 -7.48
CA LEU A 122 12.37 -9.33 -7.20
C LEU A 122 13.40 -10.40 -7.58
N ARG A 123 14.57 -9.93 -8.02
CA ARG A 123 15.74 -10.79 -8.23
C ARG A 123 16.35 -11.21 -6.89
N ASP A 124 16.48 -10.24 -5.99
CA ASP A 124 17.02 -10.39 -4.65
C ASP A 124 16.04 -9.82 -3.62
N ALA A 125 15.41 -10.71 -2.86
CA ALA A 125 14.48 -10.36 -1.81
C ALA A 125 15.20 -9.86 -0.54
N ASP A 126 16.44 -10.28 -0.30
CA ASP A 126 17.19 -9.94 0.90
C ASP A 126 17.56 -8.46 0.92
N VAL A 127 17.98 -7.93 -0.23
CA VAL A 127 18.22 -6.48 -0.41
C VAL A 127 16.95 -5.68 -0.09
N PHE A 128 15.77 -6.19 -0.47
CA PHE A 128 14.52 -5.51 -0.17
C PHE A 128 14.17 -5.50 1.32
N LEU A 129 14.49 -6.57 2.05
CA LEU A 129 14.27 -6.64 3.49
C LEU A 129 15.02 -5.54 4.26
N ASP A 130 16.14 -5.07 3.71
CA ASP A 130 16.93 -3.96 4.28
C ASP A 130 16.40 -2.57 3.85
N GLU A 131 15.66 -2.50 2.72
CA GLU A 131 15.10 -1.25 2.16
C GLU A 131 13.67 -0.93 2.64
N ILE A 132 13.00 -1.87 3.30
CA ILE A 132 11.66 -1.69 3.85
C ILE A 132 11.69 -1.29 5.33
N SER A 133 10.92 -0.26 5.67
CA SER A 133 10.81 0.17 7.07
C SER A 133 10.09 -0.88 7.96
N PRO A 134 10.60 -1.15 9.20
CA PRO A 134 10.01 -2.14 10.10
C PRO A 134 8.52 -1.91 10.43
N ARG A 135 8.11 -0.65 10.57
CA ARG A 135 6.69 -0.29 10.80
C ARG A 135 5.79 -0.63 9.62
N LEU A 136 6.31 -0.50 8.40
CA LEU A 136 5.60 -0.90 7.20
C LEU A 136 5.49 -2.42 7.10
N ILE A 137 6.56 -3.17 7.44
CA ILE A 137 6.51 -4.63 7.54
C ILE A 137 5.36 -5.09 8.43
N THR A 138 5.30 -4.60 9.67
CA THR A 138 4.25 -5.00 10.62
C THR A 138 2.85 -4.69 10.07
N TYR A 139 2.69 -3.56 9.39
CA TYR A 139 1.43 -3.19 8.76
C TYR A 139 1.08 -4.14 7.60
N LEU A 140 2.00 -4.40 6.68
CA LEU A 140 1.78 -5.27 5.52
C LEU A 140 1.47 -6.71 5.95
N LEU A 141 2.14 -7.23 6.98
CA LEU A 141 1.86 -8.56 7.54
C LEU A 141 0.40 -8.71 7.99
N MET A 142 -0.23 -7.62 8.45
CA MET A 142 -1.64 -7.61 8.88
C MET A 142 -2.59 -7.34 7.70
N GLU A 143 -2.31 -6.30 6.90
CA GLU A 143 -3.15 -5.85 5.79
C GLU A 143 -3.25 -6.90 4.68
N GLN A 144 -2.13 -7.55 4.34
CA GLN A 144 -2.04 -8.50 3.22
C GLN A 144 -2.28 -9.95 3.64
N ARG A 145 -2.71 -10.20 4.89
CA ARG A 145 -3.06 -11.56 5.35
C ARG A 145 -4.04 -12.30 4.41
N PRO A 146 -5.08 -11.65 3.85
CA PRO A 146 -6.01 -12.33 2.95
C PRO A 146 -5.34 -12.90 1.70
N LEU A 147 -4.25 -12.31 1.20
CA LEU A 147 -3.56 -12.82 0.02
C LEU A 147 -3.03 -14.23 0.21
N THR A 148 -2.61 -14.55 1.43
CA THR A 148 -2.05 -15.87 1.75
C THR A 148 -3.09 -16.96 1.97
N MET A 149 -4.36 -16.57 2.09
CA MET A 149 -5.49 -17.48 2.30
C MET A 149 -6.20 -17.86 1.00
N GLN A 150 -5.84 -17.23 -0.13
CA GLN A 150 -6.59 -17.34 -1.38
C GLN A 150 -6.21 -18.54 -2.24
N ASN A 151 -5.01 -19.10 -2.09
CA ASN A 151 -4.63 -20.34 -2.75
C ASN A 151 -4.76 -21.51 -1.78
N ARG A 152 -5.87 -22.23 -1.93
CA ARG A 152 -6.09 -23.53 -1.29
C ARG A 152 -5.13 -24.52 -1.92
N ASP A 153 -4.32 -25.20 -1.10
CA ASP A 153 -3.67 -26.41 -1.57
C ASP A 153 -4.74 -27.40 -2.04
N ALA A 154 -4.67 -27.81 -3.30
CA ALA A 154 -5.59 -28.79 -3.88
C ALA A 154 -5.56 -30.14 -3.13
N ASN A 155 -4.48 -30.40 -2.38
CA ASN A 155 -4.28 -31.58 -1.54
C ASN A 155 -4.72 -31.39 -0.08
N CYS A 156 -5.44 -30.31 0.25
CA CYS A 156 -5.97 -30.11 1.60
C CYS A 156 -7.26 -30.92 1.83
N THR A 157 -7.14 -32.25 1.85
CA THR A 157 -8.27 -33.19 2.01
C THR A 157 -8.80 -33.23 3.45
N SER A 158 -8.04 -32.76 4.45
CA SER A 158 -8.33 -32.90 5.88
C SER A 158 -8.95 -31.67 6.56
N GLY A 159 -9.10 -30.54 5.85
CA GLY A 159 -9.65 -29.30 6.42
C GLY A 159 -8.81 -28.63 7.53
N GLN A 160 -7.65 -29.19 7.86
CA GLN A 160 -6.77 -28.74 8.96
C GLN A 160 -5.60 -27.84 8.48
N CYS A 161 -5.46 -27.58 7.18
CA CYS A 161 -4.31 -26.85 6.62
C CYS A 161 -4.30 -25.34 6.95
N TYR A 162 -5.35 -24.83 7.60
CA TYR A 162 -5.45 -23.42 7.98
C TYR A 162 -4.56 -23.06 9.19
N GLY A 163 -4.25 -24.03 10.06
CA GLY A 163 -3.69 -23.74 11.39
C GLY A 163 -2.19 -23.44 11.42
N SER A 164 -1.38 -24.22 10.72
CA SER A 164 0.10 -24.13 10.77
C SER A 164 0.69 -23.05 9.87
N ASP A 165 -0.09 -22.58 8.88
CA ASP A 165 0.38 -21.67 7.82
C ASP A 165 -0.16 -20.24 8.00
N MET A 166 -0.83 -19.97 9.13
CA MET A 166 -1.42 -18.67 9.47
C MET A 166 -0.47 -17.74 10.24
N ILE A 167 0.60 -18.27 10.82
CA ILE A 167 1.62 -17.53 11.58
C ILE A 167 2.97 -17.83 10.95
N GLU A 168 3.64 -16.79 10.46
CA GLU A 168 4.96 -16.92 9.86
C GLU A 168 6.01 -17.20 10.94
N ASP A 169 7.00 -18.03 10.62
CA ASP A 169 8.15 -18.31 11.49
C ASP A 169 8.90 -17.00 11.78
N ASP A 170 9.36 -16.86 13.04
CA ASP A 170 10.14 -15.72 13.49
C ASP A 170 11.62 -15.79 13.08
N LYS A 171 12.00 -16.85 12.35
CA LYS A 171 13.34 -17.07 11.77
C LYS A 171 13.24 -17.20 10.25
N PHE A 172 14.23 -16.63 9.57
CA PHE A 172 14.35 -16.68 8.12
C PHE A 172 15.82 -16.80 7.75
N VAL A 173 16.12 -17.59 6.73
CA VAL A 173 17.48 -17.73 6.19
C VAL A 173 17.51 -17.04 4.84
N ARG A 174 18.34 -16.00 4.74
CA ARG A 174 18.64 -15.27 3.51
C ARG A 174 19.25 -16.21 2.46
N ALA A 175 19.19 -15.83 1.20
CA ALA A 175 19.87 -16.55 0.12
C ALA A 175 21.40 -16.60 0.34
N SER A 176 21.96 -15.62 1.06
CA SER A 176 23.37 -15.61 1.50
C SER A 176 23.71 -16.67 2.56
N GLY A 177 22.71 -17.33 3.16
CA GLY A 177 22.87 -18.24 4.30
C GLY A 177 22.82 -17.55 5.67
N GLU A 178 22.68 -16.22 5.72
CA GLU A 178 22.53 -15.47 6.96
C GLU A 178 21.14 -15.69 7.59
N GLY A 179 21.11 -16.01 8.88
CA GLY A 179 19.87 -16.14 9.64
C GLY A 179 19.43 -14.82 10.25
N ILE A 180 18.23 -14.35 9.89
CA ILE A 180 17.58 -13.17 10.50
C ILE A 180 16.40 -13.58 11.36
N LYS A 181 16.00 -12.71 12.30
CA LYS A 181 14.90 -12.97 13.24
C LYS A 181 13.90 -11.82 13.35
N GLY A 182 12.73 -12.11 13.93
CA GLY A 182 11.70 -11.14 14.27
C GLY A 182 10.83 -10.77 13.07
N ILE A 183 10.32 -9.54 13.04
CA ILE A 183 9.33 -9.13 12.03
C ILE A 183 9.86 -9.14 10.60
N SER A 184 11.15 -8.84 10.38
CA SER A 184 11.77 -8.93 9.05
C SER A 184 11.88 -10.39 8.59
N ALA A 185 12.12 -11.31 9.51
CA ALA A 185 12.14 -12.75 9.21
C ALA A 185 10.74 -13.26 8.84
N MET A 186 9.73 -12.91 9.63
CA MET A 186 8.33 -13.22 9.33
C MET A 186 7.91 -12.69 7.96
N PHE A 187 8.39 -11.50 7.60
CA PHE A 187 8.09 -10.90 6.30
C PHE A 187 8.87 -11.55 5.15
N GLY A 188 10.12 -11.96 5.35
CA GLY A 188 10.86 -12.79 4.38
C GLY A 188 10.15 -14.12 4.09
N ASN A 189 9.68 -14.81 5.13
CA ASN A 189 8.85 -16.01 4.99
C ASN A 189 7.55 -15.72 4.21
N ARG A 190 6.86 -14.62 4.54
CA ARG A 190 5.67 -14.15 3.81
C ARG A 190 5.97 -13.88 2.34
N MET A 191 7.08 -13.24 2.00
CA MET A 191 7.50 -12.97 0.62
C MET A 191 7.71 -14.26 -0.15
N ASN A 192 8.44 -15.23 0.42
CA ASN A 192 8.65 -16.54 -0.20
C ASN A 192 7.32 -17.27 -0.45
N LYS A 193 6.41 -17.24 0.52
CA LYS A 193 5.09 -17.83 0.39
C LYS A 193 4.27 -17.18 -0.72
N LEU A 194 4.20 -15.85 -0.74
CA LEU A 194 3.48 -15.10 -1.78
C LEU A 194 4.10 -15.30 -3.17
N ARG A 195 5.43 -15.43 -3.25
CA ARG A 195 6.13 -15.77 -4.49
C ARG A 195 5.75 -17.15 -4.99
N ASN A 196 5.69 -18.14 -4.12
CA ASN A 196 5.28 -19.49 -4.50
C ASN A 196 3.81 -19.56 -4.93
N GLN A 197 2.93 -18.78 -4.27
CA GLN A 197 1.49 -18.81 -4.52
C GLN A 197 1.08 -17.94 -5.72
N LEU A 198 1.61 -16.72 -5.84
CA LEU A 198 1.18 -15.71 -6.81
C LEU A 198 2.27 -15.31 -7.80
N GLY A 199 3.52 -15.70 -7.57
CA GLY A 199 4.64 -15.41 -8.46
C GLY A 199 5.28 -14.02 -8.26
N TYR A 200 4.98 -13.33 -7.15
CA TYR A 200 5.49 -12.00 -6.80
C TYR A 200 5.84 -11.89 -5.32
N ASP A 201 6.75 -10.98 -4.99
CA ASP A 201 7.31 -10.81 -3.65
C ASP A 201 6.64 -9.64 -2.90
N VAL A 202 6.38 -8.54 -3.60
CA VAL A 202 5.86 -7.29 -3.02
C VAL A 202 4.61 -6.86 -3.77
N PHE A 203 3.63 -6.30 -3.06
CA PHE A 203 2.35 -5.89 -3.64
C PHE A 203 2.00 -4.47 -3.20
N ILE A 204 1.44 -3.70 -4.14
CA ILE A 204 0.78 -2.40 -3.86
C ILE A 204 -0.66 -2.45 -4.37
N SER A 205 -1.56 -1.67 -3.77
CA SER A 205 -2.95 -1.61 -4.26
C SER A 205 -3.06 -0.79 -5.54
N SER A 206 -3.96 -1.18 -6.44
CA SER A 206 -4.32 -0.35 -7.60
C SER A 206 -4.95 1.00 -7.21
N ASN A 207 -5.40 1.17 -5.97
CA ASN A 207 -5.90 2.44 -5.45
C ASN A 207 -4.76 3.43 -5.13
N GLU A 208 -3.52 2.96 -5.11
CA GLU A 208 -2.33 3.75 -4.79
C GLU A 208 -1.61 4.28 -6.04
N ILE A 209 -2.16 4.05 -7.23
CA ILE A 209 -1.67 4.61 -8.49
C ILE A 209 -2.66 5.66 -9.04
N ASP A 210 -2.18 6.53 -9.91
CA ASP A 210 -2.95 7.64 -10.51
C ASP A 210 -3.57 7.28 -11.88
N ARG A 211 -3.41 6.03 -12.31
CA ARG A 211 -3.78 5.54 -13.65
C ARG A 211 -4.20 4.08 -13.60
N GLU A 212 -4.65 3.56 -14.73
CA GLU A 212 -4.96 2.13 -14.86
C GLU A 212 -3.70 1.26 -14.66
N ALA A 213 -3.86 0.08 -14.06
CA ALA A 213 -2.75 -0.81 -13.72
C ALA A 213 -1.85 -1.13 -14.94
N MET A 214 -2.43 -1.38 -16.11
CA MET A 214 -1.67 -1.65 -17.34
C MET A 214 -0.83 -0.46 -17.80
N GLN A 215 -1.37 0.77 -17.70
CA GLN A 215 -0.63 1.99 -18.04
C GLN A 215 0.50 2.25 -17.04
N PHE A 216 0.29 1.95 -15.77
CA PHE A 216 1.33 2.02 -14.75
C PHE A 216 2.45 1.00 -15.01
N ILE A 217 2.11 -0.25 -15.36
CA ILE A 217 3.09 -1.28 -15.70
C ILE A 217 3.93 -0.85 -16.92
N ALA A 218 3.31 -0.26 -17.94
CA ALA A 218 4.03 0.27 -19.10
C ALA A 218 5.03 1.37 -18.69
N LEU A 219 4.62 2.33 -17.87
CA LEU A 219 5.50 3.38 -17.35
C LEU A 219 6.71 2.79 -16.60
N ILE A 220 6.48 1.80 -15.73
CA ILE A 220 7.56 1.16 -14.97
C ILE A 220 8.57 0.47 -15.91
N LYS A 221 8.09 -0.20 -16.96
CA LYS A 221 8.96 -0.82 -17.97
C LYS A 221 9.78 0.23 -18.75
N ASP A 222 9.17 1.35 -19.10
CA ASP A 222 9.87 2.44 -19.78
C ASP A 222 10.94 3.06 -18.89
N CYS A 223 10.63 3.31 -17.60
CA CYS A 223 11.62 3.77 -16.62
C CYS A 223 12.76 2.79 -16.44
N GLN A 224 12.46 1.49 -16.35
CA GLN A 224 13.48 0.44 -16.23
C GLN A 224 14.39 0.38 -17.47
N ALA A 225 13.81 0.49 -18.67
CA ALA A 225 14.57 0.51 -19.93
C ALA A 225 15.44 1.77 -20.06
N ALA A 226 14.93 2.93 -19.65
CA ALA A 226 15.69 4.17 -19.62
C ALA A 226 16.87 4.11 -18.63
N ALA A 227 16.64 3.56 -17.43
CA ALA A 227 17.67 3.36 -16.43
C ALA A 227 18.78 2.40 -16.91
N ALA A 228 18.41 1.33 -17.62
CA ALA A 228 19.38 0.41 -18.22
C ALA A 228 20.25 1.09 -19.29
N LYS A 229 19.64 1.94 -20.15
CA LYS A 229 20.38 2.71 -21.17
C LYS A 229 21.34 3.73 -20.56
N ALA A 230 20.97 4.36 -19.44
CA ALA A 230 21.82 5.35 -18.78
C ALA A 230 23.08 4.74 -18.11
N LYS A 231 23.08 3.42 -17.88
CA LYS A 231 24.21 2.67 -17.31
C LYS A 231 25.13 2.05 -18.38
N ALA A 232 24.70 2.04 -19.65
CA ALA A 232 25.44 1.50 -20.79
C ALA A 232 26.29 2.60 -21.44
#